data_AF-A0A1Q5XXQ6-F1
#
_entry.id   AF-A0A1Q5XXQ6-F1
#
_cell.length_a   1.000
_cell.length_b   1.000
_cell.length_c   1.000
_cell.angle_alpha   90.00
_cell.angle_beta   90.00
_cell.angle_gamma   90.00
#
_symmetry.space_group_name_H-M   'P 1'
#
loop_
_entity.id
_entity.type
_entity.pdbx_description
1 polymer ?
#
loop_
_entity_poly.entity_id
_entity_poly.type
_entity_poly.pdbx_seq_one_letter_code
_entity_poly.pdbx_strand_id
1 'polypeptide(L)' 'MPQTLVKNVDFFVAALSQTFVSALQLDPDGMYSQVGIGIVEKFAEDYVRLKRFDGSISHYDREITKFQHNKT' A
#
# COMPACT_ATOMS: atom_id res chain seq x y z
N MET A 1 -11.69 10.86 -3.51
CA MET A 1 -12.09 9.63 -2.77
C MET A 1 -10.91 8.67 -2.76
N PRO A 2 -10.63 7.97 -1.66
CA PRO A 2 -9.54 6.99 -1.62
C PRO A 2 -9.81 5.87 -2.62
N GLN A 3 -8.83 5.56 -3.46
CA GLN A 3 -8.88 4.45 -4.40
C GLN A 3 -8.15 3.27 -3.78
N THR A 4 -8.84 2.14 -3.66
CA THR A 4 -8.24 0.88 -3.19
C THR A 4 -7.45 0.25 -4.34
N LEU A 5 -6.21 -0.16 -4.09
CA LEU A 5 -5.38 -0.88 -5.05
C LEU A 5 -5.57 -2.38 -4.81
N VAL A 6 -5.98 -3.10 -5.85
CA VAL A 6 -6.22 -4.55 -5.76
C VAL A 6 -5.46 -5.30 -6.83
N LYS A 7 -5.37 -4.77 -8.05
CA LYS A 7 -4.72 -5.44 -9.18
C LYS A 7 -3.28 -4.98 -9.34
N ASN A 8 -2.43 -5.82 -9.93
CA ASN A 8 -1.04 -5.47 -10.22
C ASN A 8 -0.91 -4.18 -11.06
N VAL A 9 -1.87 -3.94 -11.96
CA VAL A 9 -1.91 -2.69 -12.74
C VAL A 9 -2.11 -1.45 -11.87
N ASP A 10 -2.86 -1.55 -10.77
CA ASP A 10 -3.07 -0.42 -9.85
C ASP A 10 -1.74 -0.08 -9.15
N PHE A 11 -1.03 -1.10 -8.65
CA PHE A 11 0.28 -0.94 -8.02
C PHE A 11 1.34 -0.45 -9.01
N PHE A 12 1.30 -0.92 -10.25
CA PHE A 12 2.18 -0.44 -11.31
C PHE A 12 1.98 1.05 -11.60
N VAL A 13 0.73 1.49 -11.75
CA VAL A 13 0.42 2.92 -11.95
C VAL A 13 0.86 3.75 -10.75
N ALA A 14 0.58 3.30 -9.53
CA ALA A 14 0.99 4.01 -8.31
C ALA A 14 2.51 4.13 -8.17
N ALA A 15 3.26 3.08 -8.53
CA ALA A 15 4.72 3.10 -8.57
C ALA A 15 5.25 4.11 -9.60
N LEU A 16 4.71 4.07 -10.83
CA LEU A 16 5.11 4.94 -11.93
C LEU A 16 4.83 6.42 -11.63
N SER A 17 3.67 6.70 -11.04
CA SER A 17 3.25 8.05 -10.65
C SER A 17 3.84 8.51 -9.32
N GLN A 18 4.70 7.71 -8.68
CA GLN A 18 5.27 7.99 -7.35
C GLN A 18 4.21 8.42 -6.32
N THR A 19 3.03 7.80 -6.39
CA THR A 19 1.90 8.14 -5.52
C THR A 19 2.06 7.46 -4.16
N PHE A 20 1.78 8.19 -3.08
CA PHE A 20 1.78 7.60 -1.75
C PHE A 20 0.60 6.65 -1.56
N VAL A 21 0.91 5.42 -1.17
CA VAL A 21 -0.02 4.35 -0.84
C VAL A 21 0.02 4.12 0.67
N SER A 22 -1.14 4.15 1.30
CA SER A 22 -1.35 3.72 2.68
C SER A 22 -1.62 2.22 2.72
N ALA A 23 -0.91 1.53 3.61
CA ALA A 23 -1.15 0.14 4.00
C ALA A 23 -2.02 0.13 5.26
N LEU A 24 -3.19 -0.50 5.17
CA LEU A 24 -4.15 -0.67 6.24
C LEU A 24 -4.25 -2.15 6.61
N GLN A 25 -4.24 -2.47 7.90
CA GLN A 25 -4.52 -3.82 8.40
C GLN A 25 -5.70 -3.78 9.35
N LEU A 26 -6.40 -4.92 9.46
CA LEU A 26 -7.51 -5.07 10.38
C LEU A 26 -6.95 -5.27 11.80
N ASP A 27 -7.28 -4.35 12.69
CA ASP A 27 -6.96 -4.47 14.10
C ASP A 27 -7.92 -5.47 14.80
N PRO A 28 -7.54 -6.01 15.97
CA PRO A 28 -8.37 -6.95 16.74
C PRO A 28 -9.75 -6.41 17.14
N ASP A 29 -9.94 -5.09 17.09
CA ASP A 29 -11.22 -4.41 17.34
C ASP A 29 -12.16 -4.40 16.11
N GLY A 30 -11.69 -4.93 14.96
CA GLY A 30 -12.42 -4.98 13.71
C GLY A 30 -12.33 -3.71 12.86
N MET A 31 -11.49 -2.73 13.25
CA MET A 31 -11.28 -1.50 12.50
C MET A 31 -10.01 -1.58 11.65
N TYR A 32 -10.00 -0.90 10.49
CA TYR A 32 -8.79 -0.79 9.68
C TYR A 32 -7.90 0.35 10.17
N SER A 33 -6.69 0.02 10.61
CA SER A 33 -5.69 0.99 11.04
C SER A 33 -4.55 1.08 10.03
N GLN A 34 -4.03 2.30 9.84
CA GLN A 34 -2.88 2.52 8.98
C GLN A 34 -1.60 2.05 9.66
N VAL A 35 -1.04 0.96 9.13
CA VAL A 35 0.24 0.37 9.58
C VAL A 35 1.44 0.85 8.75
N GLY A 36 1.19 1.60 7.67
CA GLY A 36 2.24 2.14 6.84
C GLY A 36 1.77 3.11 5.77
N ILE A 37 2.71 3.91 5.28
CA ILE A 37 2.54 4.76 4.11
C ILE A 37 3.88 4.87 3.36
N GLY A 38 3.83 4.83 2.04
CA GLY A 38 5.03 4.95 1.21
C GLY A 38 4.73 4.84 -0.27
N ILE A 39 5.77 4.91 -1.10
CA ILE A 39 5.69 4.70 -2.54
C ILE A 39 5.93 3.21 -2.83
N VAL A 40 5.19 2.65 -3.78
CA VAL A 40 5.39 1.26 -4.21
C VAL A 40 6.80 1.10 -4.80
N GLU A 41 7.64 0.30 -4.13
CA GLU A 41 8.99 -0.05 -4.58
C GLU A 41 8.97 -1.35 -5.38
N LYS A 42 8.19 -2.32 -4.91
CA LYS A 42 7.99 -3.61 -5.57
C LYS A 42 6.60 -4.14 -5.26
N PHE A 43 6.01 -4.85 -6.20
CA PHE A 43 4.77 -5.59 -6.01
C PHE A 43 4.90 -6.99 -6.62
N ALA A 44 4.26 -7.95 -5.97
CA ALA A 44 4.09 -9.33 -6.41
C ALA A 44 2.65 -9.77 -6.06
N GLU A 45 2.25 -10.98 -6.44
CA GLU A 45 0.88 -11.48 -6.20
C GLU A 45 0.56 -11.62 -4.71
N ASP A 46 1.57 -11.94 -3.91
CA ASP A 46 1.52 -12.22 -2.48
C ASP A 46 1.88 -11.01 -1.61
N TYR A 47 2.75 -10.10 -2.08
CA TYR A 47 3.19 -8.95 -1.28
C TYR A 47 3.34 -7.64 -2.04
N VAL A 48 3.39 -6.55 -1.28
CA VAL A 48 3.78 -5.22 -1.74
C VAL A 48 4.87 -4.67 -0.81
N ARG A 49 5.89 -4.05 -1.40
CA ARG A 49 6.91 -3.30 -0.67
C ARG A 49 6.70 -1.82 -0.86
N LEU A 50 6.64 -1.10 0.25
CA LEU A 50 6.53 0.35 0.26
C LEU A 50 7.83 0.95 0.77
N LYS A 51 8.38 1.90 0.00
CA LYS A 51 9.49 2.75 0.43
C LYS A 51 8.94 3.98 1.15
N ARG A 52 9.37 4.17 2.38
CA ARG A 52 9.01 5.31 3.23
C ARG A 52 9.86 6.55 2.94
N PHE A 53 9.48 7.68 3.52
CA PHE A 53 10.20 8.95 3.40
C PHE A 53 11.64 8.90 3.91
N ASP A 54 11.89 8.11 4.95
CA ASP A 54 13.23 7.88 5.53
C ASP A 54 14.10 6.94 4.68
N GLY A 55 13.58 6.45 3.55
CA GLY A 55 14.24 5.50 2.67
C GLY A 55 14.14 4.04 3.12
N SER A 56 13.55 3.77 4.29
CA SER A 56 13.30 2.40 4.74
C SER A 56 12.26 1.70 3.85
N ILE A 57 12.41 0.38 3.71
CA ILE A 57 11.50 -0.46 2.92
C ILE A 57 10.71 -1.34 3.87
N SER A 58 9.40 -1.32 3.75
CA SER A 58 8.49 -2.17 4.52
C SER A 58 7.77 -3.16 3.63
N HIS A 59 7.59 -4.36 4.16
CA HIS A 59 6.97 -5.49 3.47
C HIS A 59 5.57 -5.72 4.03
N TYR A 60 4.59 -5.86 3.13
CA TYR A 60 3.19 -6.05 3.47
C TYR A 60 2.59 -7.19 2.64
N ASP A 61 1.97 -8.13 3.33
CA ASP A 61 1.21 -9.24 2.72
C ASP A 61 -0.12 -8.73 2.16
N ARG A 62 -0.47 -9.14 0.93
CA ARG A 62 -1.67 -8.66 0.22
C ARG A 62 -2.97 -9.30 0.66
N GLU A 63 -2.95 -10.46 1.31
CA GLU A 63 -4.16 -11.12 1.79
C GLU A 63 -4.74 -10.40 3.01
N ILE A 64 -3.86 -9.91 3.89
CA ILE A 64 -4.26 -9.27 5.15
C ILE A 64 -4.14 -7.74 5.14
N THR A 65 -3.47 -7.17 4.14
CA THR A 65 -3.26 -5.72 4.03
C THR A 65 -4.07 -5.14 2.90
N LYS A 66 -4.88 -4.13 3.23
CA LYS A 66 -5.58 -3.32 2.25
C LYS A 66 -4.72 -2.12 1.87
N PHE A 67 -4.54 -1.90 0.57
CA PHE A 67 -3.78 -0.77 0.04
C PHE A 67 -4.72 0.28 -0.53
N GLN A 68 -4.48 1.55 -0.21
CA GLN A 68 -5.24 2.66 -0.78
C GLN A 68 -4.34 3.85 -1.08
N HIS A 69 -4.69 4.63 -2.10
CA HIS A 69 -4.08 5.93 -2.35
C HIS A 69 -5.14 7.01 -2.45
N ASN A 70 -4.80 8.22 -2.02
CA ASN A 70 -5.67 9.38 -2.23
C ASN A 70 -5.32 10.00 -3.59
N LYS A 71 -6.32 10.16 -4.46
CA LYS A 71 -6.21 11.11 -5.57
C LYS A 71 -6.33 12.51 -4.97
N THR A 72 -5.23 13.23 -4.95
CA THR A 72 -5.21 14.69 -4.76
C THR A 72 -5.72 15.37 -6.02
#